data_AF-A0A6P8L6G4-F1
#
_entry.id   AF-A0A6P8L6G4-F1
#
_cell.length_a   1.000
_cell.length_b   1.000
_cell.length_c   1.000
_cell.angle_alpha   90.00
_cell.angle_beta   90.00
_cell.angle_gamma   90.00
#
_symmetry.space_group_name_H-M   'P 1'
#
loop_
_entity.id
_entity.type
_entity.pdbx_description
1 polymer ?
#
loop_
_entity_poly.entity_id
_entity_poly.type
_entity_poly.pdbx_seq_one_letter_code
_entity_poly.pdbx_strand_id
1 'polypeptide(L)'
;MTVRSQIFGLKEGKPCDFSTMNTKLNENEINEKLRNVNSIEGFYAGTGVLMTGATGFVGKGLLEKLIRTSSHIAAIFIFIRPKRNQTIEQRFKKLIDDPIFDGVRAQNPTIFDKIHLVEGDVTLPDLGLLQKDRDMLIENVNIVFHVAATINFHQPLDMIVNANVKGTANIIKLCKELKH
;
A
#
# COMPACT_ATOMS: atom_id res chain seq x y z
N MET A 1 5.46 0.48 -35.51
CA MET A 1 6.82 0.58 -34.98
C MET A 1 6.72 1.07 -33.54
N THR A 2 6.15 0.31 -32.61
CA THR A 2 6.64 -0.94 -31.98
C THR A 2 7.83 -0.71 -31.07
N VAL A 3 7.56 -0.37 -29.80
CA VAL A 3 8.12 -1.03 -28.59
C VAL A 3 7.07 -0.89 -27.48
N ARG A 4 6.05 -1.75 -27.51
CA ARG A 4 4.99 -1.84 -26.49
C ARG A 4 4.80 -3.33 -26.23
N SER A 5 5.39 -3.81 -25.12
CA SER A 5 5.29 -5.17 -24.53
C SER A 5 6.68 -5.58 -24.03
N GLN A 6 6.87 -5.66 -22.70
CA GLN A 6 7.51 -6.81 -22.02
C GLN A 6 7.89 -6.60 -20.53
N ILE A 7 7.73 -5.43 -19.91
CA ILE A 7 8.26 -5.25 -18.53
C ILE A 7 7.19 -5.10 -17.44
N PHE A 8 5.93 -4.81 -17.75
CA PHE A 8 4.92 -4.67 -16.69
C PHE A 8 3.57 -5.24 -17.12
N GLY A 9 3.18 -6.37 -16.53
CA GLY A 9 1.82 -6.90 -16.53
C GLY A 9 0.86 -6.09 -15.66
N LEU A 10 1.06 -4.77 -15.54
CA LEU A 10 0.18 -3.89 -14.77
C LEU A 10 -1.07 -3.60 -15.61
N LYS A 11 -2.12 -4.38 -15.37
CA LYS A 11 -3.44 -4.15 -15.96
C LYS A 11 -3.95 -2.79 -15.49
N GLU A 12 -4.30 -1.93 -16.44
CA GLU A 12 -5.10 -0.72 -16.20
C GLU A 12 -6.33 -1.08 -15.34
N GLY A 13 -6.44 -0.47 -14.16
CA GLY A 13 -7.69 -0.23 -13.42
C GLY A 13 -8.77 -1.32 -13.46
N LYS A 14 -8.41 -2.61 -13.46
CA LYS A 14 -9.41 -3.68 -13.34
C LYS A 14 -9.87 -3.74 -11.88
N PRO A 15 -11.18 -3.90 -11.62
CA PRO A 15 -11.65 -4.34 -10.31
C PRO A 15 -10.84 -5.56 -9.89
N CYS A 16 -10.31 -5.57 -8.66
CA CYS A 16 -9.63 -6.73 -8.11
C CYS A 16 -10.59 -7.92 -8.12
N ASP A 17 -10.43 -8.80 -9.09
CA ASP A 17 -11.09 -10.09 -9.10
C ASP A 17 -10.29 -11.05 -8.23
N PHE A 18 -10.73 -11.20 -6.99
CA PHE A 18 -10.15 -12.11 -6.01
C PHE A 18 -10.34 -13.60 -6.37
N SER A 19 -11.06 -13.92 -7.45
CA SER A 19 -11.44 -15.30 -7.78
C SER A 19 -10.35 -16.13 -8.46
N THR A 20 -9.24 -15.55 -8.91
CA THR A 20 -8.24 -16.26 -9.73
C THR A 20 -6.90 -16.57 -9.07
N MET A 21 -6.84 -16.69 -7.74
CA MET A 21 -5.70 -17.33 -7.06
C MET A 21 -6.04 -18.78 -6.72
N ASN A 22 -5.71 -19.72 -7.61
CA ASN A 22 -5.72 -21.13 -7.22
C ASN A 22 -4.80 -22.02 -8.08
N THR A 23 -3.61 -22.32 -7.57
CA THR A 23 -2.95 -23.62 -7.82
C THR A 23 -1.99 -24.02 -6.69
N LYS A 24 -2.48 -24.92 -5.82
CA LYS A 24 -1.78 -26.07 -5.19
C LYS A 24 -0.72 -25.81 -4.11
N LEU A 25 -1.16 -25.21 -3.02
CA LEU A 25 -1.40 -25.78 -1.67
C LEU A 25 -2.40 -24.79 -1.03
N ASN A 26 -3.32 -25.22 -0.16
CA ASN A 26 -4.43 -24.37 0.28
C ASN A 26 -3.90 -23.14 1.06
N GLU A 27 -3.72 -21.99 0.40
CA GLU A 27 -3.14 -20.77 1.00
C GLU A 27 -3.87 -20.40 2.29
N ASN A 28 -5.16 -20.71 2.37
CA ASN A 28 -5.97 -20.53 3.57
C ASN A 28 -5.46 -21.39 4.74
N GLU A 29 -5.14 -22.67 4.53
CA GLU A 29 -4.58 -23.54 5.58
C GLU A 29 -3.17 -23.08 6.00
N ILE A 30 -2.36 -22.60 5.05
CA ILE A 30 -1.03 -22.05 5.33
C ILE A 30 -1.17 -20.78 6.17
N ASN A 31 -2.05 -19.87 5.78
CA ASN A 31 -2.32 -18.63 6.50
C ASN A 31 -2.88 -18.91 7.90
N GLU A 32 -3.78 -19.87 8.06
CA GLU A 32 -4.29 -20.30 9.38
C GLU A 32 -3.17 -20.88 10.25
N LYS A 33 -2.32 -21.75 9.70
CA LYS A 33 -1.16 -22.29 10.44
C LYS A 33 -0.20 -21.19 10.84
N LEU A 34 0.12 -20.26 9.94
CA LEU A 34 1.03 -19.15 10.21
C LEU A 34 0.46 -18.21 11.28
N ARG A 35 -0.83 -17.89 11.24
CA ARG A 35 -1.51 -17.08 12.27
C ARG A 35 -1.45 -17.70 13.67
N ASN A 36 -1.41 -19.04 13.74
CA ASN A 36 -1.25 -19.77 15.01
C ASN A 36 0.20 -19.79 15.52
N VAL A 37 1.17 -19.33 14.73
CA VAL A 37 2.56 -19.14 15.16
C VAL A 37 2.70 -17.70 15.68
N ASN A 38 3.27 -17.53 16.88
CA ASN A 38 3.62 -16.22 17.44
C ASN A 38 4.84 -15.59 16.72
N SER A 39 4.73 -15.36 15.41
CA SER A 39 5.76 -14.73 14.58
C SER A 39 5.22 -13.49 13.89
N ILE A 40 6.13 -12.60 13.47
CA ILE A 40 5.78 -11.41 12.69
C ILE A 40 5.08 -11.82 11.39
N GLU A 41 5.62 -12.81 10.68
CA GLU A 41 5.02 -13.31 9.45
C GLU A 41 3.61 -13.88 9.68
N GLY A 42 3.41 -14.60 10.79
CA GLY A 42 2.12 -15.13 11.22
C GLY A 42 1.07 -14.05 11.45
N PHE A 43 1.45 -12.97 12.15
CA PHE A 43 0.57 -11.83 12.39
C PHE A 43 0.08 -11.18 11.09
N TYR A 44 0.96 -11.06 10.08
CA TYR A 44 0.62 -10.43 8.80
C TYR A 44 0.02 -11.40 7.77
N ALA A 45 -0.03 -12.71 8.04
CA ALA A 45 -0.53 -13.70 7.09
C ALA A 45 -2.01 -13.47 6.76
N GLY A 46 -2.35 -13.38 5.47
CA GLY A 46 -3.70 -13.12 4.98
C GLY A 46 -4.26 -11.75 5.35
N THR A 47 -3.43 -10.82 5.81
CA THR A 47 -3.86 -9.45 6.18
C THR A 47 -3.86 -8.54 4.95
N GLY A 48 -4.67 -7.49 5.00
CA GLY A 48 -4.61 -6.38 4.07
C GLY A 48 -4.06 -5.14 4.76
N VAL A 49 -2.96 -4.62 4.22
CA VAL A 49 -2.19 -3.54 4.85
C VAL A 49 -2.36 -2.26 4.06
N LEU A 50 -2.92 -1.21 4.67
CA LEU A 50 -2.89 0.14 4.10
C LEU A 50 -1.68 0.90 4.60
N MET A 51 -0.94 1.53 3.69
CA MET A 51 0.21 2.34 4.01
C MET A 51 0.13 3.73 3.39
N THR A 52 0.23 4.76 4.23
CA THR A 52 0.46 6.14 3.77
C THR A 52 1.93 6.50 3.90
N GLY A 53 2.43 7.37 3.02
CA GLY A 53 3.81 7.85 3.10
C GLY A 53 4.86 6.88 2.60
N ALA A 54 4.48 5.80 1.90
CA ALA A 54 5.41 4.80 1.36
C ALA A 54 6.47 5.38 0.40
N THR A 55 6.16 6.49 -0.27
CA THR A 55 7.11 7.21 -1.15
C THR A 55 8.13 8.07 -0.39
N GLY A 56 8.01 8.18 0.93
CA GLY A 56 8.95 8.90 1.80
C GLY A 56 10.10 8.00 2.27
N PHE A 57 11.07 8.60 2.96
CA PHE A 57 12.29 7.91 3.41
C PHE A 57 12.02 6.73 4.35
N VAL A 58 11.28 6.97 5.44
CA VAL A 58 10.90 5.91 6.39
C VAL A 58 9.91 4.93 5.76
N GLY A 59 8.95 5.46 4.99
CA GLY A 59 7.90 4.65 4.37
C GLY A 59 8.44 3.60 3.39
N LYS A 60 9.42 3.94 2.55
CA LYS A 60 9.98 2.96 1.60
C LYS A 60 10.72 1.83 2.31
N GLY A 61 11.42 2.14 3.41
CA GLY A 61 12.11 1.13 4.23
C GLY A 61 11.14 0.20 4.95
N LEU A 62 10.04 0.75 5.48
CA LEU A 62 8.98 -0.07 6.08
C LEU A 62 8.29 -0.96 5.02
N LEU A 63 8.01 -0.43 3.83
CA LEU A 63 7.45 -1.22 2.73
C LEU A 63 8.38 -2.38 2.33
N GLU A 64 9.67 -2.09 2.13
CA GLU A 64 10.69 -3.12 1.85
C GLU A 64 10.68 -4.21 2.91
N LYS A 65 10.70 -3.81 4.20
CA LYS A 65 10.73 -4.73 5.33
C LYS A 65 9.50 -5.62 5.37
N LEU A 66 8.31 -5.04 5.18
CA LEU A 66 7.05 -5.78 5.14
C LEU A 66 7.07 -6.82 4.02
N ILE A 67 7.45 -6.40 2.81
CA ILE A 67 7.51 -7.28 1.65
C ILE A 67 8.52 -8.42 1.85
N ARG A 68 9.70 -8.11 2.40
CA ARG A 68 10.75 -9.12 2.61
C ARG A 68 10.46 -10.10 3.74
N THR A 69 9.73 -9.69 4.78
CA THR A 69 9.53 -10.52 5.99
C THR A 69 8.14 -11.11 6.14
N SER A 70 7.16 -10.64 5.37
CA SER A 70 5.78 -11.07 5.48
C SER A 70 5.24 -11.44 4.09
N SER A 71 5.81 -12.50 3.52
CA SER A 71 5.49 -12.95 2.16
C SER A 71 4.01 -13.35 1.99
N HIS A 72 3.35 -13.70 3.10
CA HIS A 72 1.96 -14.13 3.20
C HIS A 72 0.94 -13.00 3.41
N ILE A 73 1.34 -11.72 3.35
CA ILE A 73 0.38 -10.61 3.23
C ILE A 73 -0.49 -10.85 1.98
N ALA A 74 -1.81 -10.65 2.11
CA ALA A 74 -2.74 -10.83 0.99
C ALA A 74 -2.66 -9.66 0.02
N ALA A 75 -2.71 -8.43 0.53
CA ALA A 75 -2.67 -7.20 -0.26
C ALA A 75 -2.00 -6.06 0.51
N ILE A 76 -1.24 -5.22 -0.20
CA ILE A 76 -0.66 -3.98 0.32
C ILE A 76 -1.23 -2.82 -0.48
N PHE A 77 -2.05 -1.99 0.16
CA PHE A 77 -2.60 -0.77 -0.41
C PHE A 77 -1.64 0.39 -0.12
N ILE A 78 -1.10 1.02 -1.15
CA ILE A 78 -0.23 2.18 -1.00
C ILE A 78 -0.98 3.44 -1.40
N PHE A 79 -1.14 4.32 -0.42
CA PHE A 79 -1.74 5.63 -0.59
C PHE A 79 -0.71 6.61 -1.16
N ILE A 80 -0.93 7.06 -2.40
CA ILE A 80 -0.03 7.97 -3.12
C ILE A 80 -0.77 9.25 -3.50
N ARG A 81 -0.25 10.38 -3.01
CA ARG A 81 -0.71 11.70 -3.44
C ARG A 81 -0.27 11.99 -4.88
N PRO A 82 -1.15 12.46 -5.78
CA PRO A 82 -0.72 12.93 -7.09
C PRO A 82 0.18 14.17 -6.94
N LYS A 83 1.08 14.40 -7.91
CA LYS A 83 1.88 15.63 -7.96
C LYS A 83 1.68 16.30 -9.30
N ARG A 84 1.89 17.62 -9.36
CA ARG A 84 1.90 18.36 -10.63
C ARG A 84 2.87 17.66 -11.60
N ASN A 85 2.34 17.17 -12.72
CA ASN A 85 3.07 16.46 -13.78
C ASN A 85 3.59 15.06 -13.41
N GLN A 86 3.08 14.41 -12.36
CA GLN A 86 3.42 13.02 -12.05
C GLN A 86 2.19 12.23 -11.61
N THR A 87 1.88 11.17 -12.34
CA THR A 87 0.81 10.22 -11.98
C THR A 87 1.27 9.33 -10.81
N ILE A 88 0.32 8.69 -10.12
CA ILE A 88 0.65 7.79 -9.01
C ILE A 88 1.48 6.58 -9.47
N GLU A 89 1.26 6.11 -10.70
CA GLU A 89 2.00 4.99 -11.31
C GLU A 89 3.46 5.36 -11.56
N GLN A 90 3.72 6.58 -12.04
CA GLN A 90 5.08 7.09 -12.22
C GLN A 90 5.80 7.23 -10.87
N ARG A 91 5.08 7.70 -9.85
CA ARG A 91 5.62 7.81 -8.49
C ARG A 91 5.89 6.44 -7.88
N PHE A 92 5.01 5.47 -8.11
CA PHE A 92 5.18 4.09 -7.68
C PHE A 92 6.35 3.41 -8.39
N LYS A 93 6.45 3.56 -9.72
CA LYS A 93 7.58 3.03 -10.49
C LYS A 93 8.90 3.54 -9.92
N LYS A 94 9.01 4.85 -9.68
CA LYS A 94 10.19 5.44 -9.04
C LYS A 94 10.49 4.87 -7.66
N LEU A 95 9.45 4.57 -6.86
CA LEU A 95 9.60 3.94 -5.55
C LEU A 95 10.17 2.52 -5.68
N ILE A 96 9.59 1.69 -6.54
CA ILE A 96 10.03 0.29 -6.71
C ILE A 96 11.28 0.14 -7.55
N ASP A 97 11.76 1.20 -8.23
CA ASP A 97 13.08 1.25 -8.88
C ASP A 97 14.20 1.64 -7.90
N ASP A 98 13.86 2.11 -6.67
CA ASP A 98 14.86 2.52 -5.68
C ASP A 98 15.78 1.34 -5.29
N PRO A 99 17.09 1.56 -5.09
CA PRO A 99 18.03 0.48 -4.77
C PRO A 99 17.70 -0.29 -3.50
N ILE A 100 16.94 0.30 -2.57
CA ILE A 100 16.50 -0.42 -1.36
C ILE A 100 15.70 -1.69 -1.69
N PHE A 101 15.03 -1.74 -2.85
CA PHE A 101 14.26 -2.89 -3.30
C PHE A 101 15.06 -3.85 -4.20
N ASP A 102 16.37 -3.65 -4.43
CA ASP A 102 17.20 -4.54 -5.26
C ASP A 102 17.14 -5.99 -4.77
N GLY A 103 17.29 -6.21 -3.46
CA GLY A 103 17.23 -7.55 -2.85
C GLY A 103 15.86 -8.21 -3.01
N VAL A 104 14.78 -7.43 -2.83
CA VAL A 104 13.40 -7.90 -3.02
C VAL A 104 13.15 -8.28 -4.48
N ARG A 105 13.55 -7.42 -5.44
CA ARG A 105 13.42 -7.68 -6.88
C ARG A 105 14.19 -8.93 -7.32
N ALA A 106 15.39 -9.13 -6.79
CA ALA A 106 16.22 -10.29 -7.12
C ALA A 106 15.64 -11.60 -6.58
N GLN A 107 15.01 -11.58 -5.40
CA GLN A 107 14.46 -12.78 -4.75
C GLN A 107 13.06 -13.14 -5.27
N ASN A 108 12.17 -12.15 -5.40
CA ASN A 108 10.80 -12.36 -5.83
C ASN A 108 10.24 -11.12 -6.55
N PRO A 109 10.39 -11.02 -7.88
CA PRO A 109 9.92 -9.86 -8.63
C PRO A 109 8.39 -9.75 -8.69
N THR A 110 7.64 -10.85 -8.54
CA THR A 110 6.16 -10.83 -8.60
C THR A 110 5.53 -10.36 -7.31
N ILE A 111 6.32 -10.15 -6.25
CA ILE A 111 5.80 -9.68 -4.96
C ILE A 111 5.14 -8.29 -5.06
N PHE A 112 5.55 -7.47 -6.04
CA PHE A 112 4.94 -6.17 -6.31
C PHE A 112 3.52 -6.29 -6.88
N ASP A 113 3.11 -7.45 -7.39
CA ASP A 113 1.74 -7.69 -7.88
C ASP A 113 0.70 -7.66 -6.74
N LYS A 114 1.15 -7.83 -5.49
CA LYS A 114 0.32 -7.67 -4.28
C LYS A 114 0.09 -6.20 -3.89
N ILE A 115 0.71 -5.26 -4.61
CA ILE A 115 0.62 -3.84 -4.29
C ILE A 115 -0.48 -3.18 -5.11
N HIS A 116 -1.43 -2.57 -4.42
CA HIS A 116 -2.53 -1.82 -4.98
C HIS A 116 -2.33 -0.33 -4.74
N LEU A 117 -2.32 0.46 -5.82
CA LEU A 117 -2.17 1.91 -5.69
C LEU A 117 -3.52 2.54 -5.39
N VAL A 118 -3.54 3.41 -4.38
CA VAL A 118 -4.71 4.20 -4.02
C VAL A 118 -4.33 5.66 -4.14
N GLU A 119 -5.00 6.36 -5.05
CA GLU A 119 -4.86 7.81 -5.14
C GLU A 119 -5.57 8.48 -3.97
N GLY A 120 -4.91 9.45 -3.35
CA GLY A 120 -5.58 10.34 -2.42
C GLY A 120 -4.63 11.28 -1.70
N ASP A 121 -5.22 12.15 -0.86
CA ASP A 121 -4.49 13.11 -0.06
C ASP A 121 -5.10 13.19 1.36
N VAL A 122 -4.26 12.92 2.37
CA VAL A 122 -4.68 12.96 3.78
C VAL A 122 -5.21 14.33 4.20
N THR A 123 -4.83 15.40 3.49
CA THR A 123 -5.27 16.77 3.76
C THR A 123 -6.67 17.09 3.24
N LEU A 124 -7.25 16.22 2.42
CA LEU A 124 -8.56 16.43 1.81
C LEU A 124 -9.69 15.77 2.63
N PRO A 125 -10.93 16.29 2.53
CA PRO A 125 -12.11 15.58 3.03
C PRO A 125 -12.17 14.16 2.48
N ASP A 126 -12.49 13.20 3.35
CA ASP A 126 -12.59 11.78 2.99
C ASP A 126 -11.36 11.25 2.25
N LEU A 127 -10.19 11.83 2.56
CA LEU A 127 -8.88 11.50 2.01
C LEU A 127 -8.76 11.74 0.49
N GLY A 128 -9.73 12.44 -0.12
CA GLY A 128 -9.81 12.58 -1.58
C GLY A 128 -10.08 11.27 -2.32
N LEU A 129 -10.59 10.25 -1.63
CA LEU A 129 -10.87 8.94 -2.20
C LEU A 129 -12.10 8.96 -3.11
N LEU A 130 -12.05 8.15 -4.17
CA LEU A 130 -13.26 7.73 -4.87
C LEU A 130 -14.03 6.73 -4.01
N GLN A 131 -15.36 6.74 -4.09
CA GLN A 131 -16.19 5.83 -3.30
C GLN A 131 -15.79 4.36 -3.48
N LYS A 132 -15.53 3.94 -4.73
CA LYS A 132 -15.08 2.58 -5.06
C LYS A 132 -13.79 2.18 -4.32
N ASP A 133 -12.84 3.11 -4.16
CA ASP A 133 -11.55 2.85 -3.54
C ASP A 133 -11.71 2.81 -2.02
N ARG A 134 -12.59 3.68 -1.47
CA ARG A 134 -12.97 3.63 -0.06
C ARG A 134 -13.63 2.31 0.30
N ASP A 135 -14.61 1.85 -0.48
CA ASP A 135 -15.31 0.58 -0.24
C ASP A 135 -14.31 -0.59 -0.30
N MET A 136 -13.42 -0.60 -1.31
CA MET A 136 -12.35 -1.60 -1.39
C MET A 136 -11.47 -1.61 -0.13
N LEU A 137 -11.08 -0.44 0.39
CA LEU A 137 -10.28 -0.36 1.62
C LEU A 137 -11.06 -0.87 2.83
N ILE A 138 -12.34 -0.51 2.97
CA ILE A 138 -13.21 -0.94 4.07
C ILE A 138 -13.33 -2.47 4.14
N GLU A 139 -13.47 -3.12 2.99
CA GLU A 139 -13.63 -4.58 2.91
C GLU A 139 -12.31 -5.35 3.14
N ASN A 140 -11.17 -4.78 2.76
CA ASN A 140 -9.93 -5.55 2.62
C ASN A 140 -8.82 -5.14 3.58
N VAL A 141 -8.91 -4.01 4.28
CA VAL A 141 -7.84 -3.52 5.16
C VAL A 141 -8.14 -3.83 6.62
N ASN A 142 -7.15 -4.39 7.31
CA ASN A 142 -7.19 -4.61 8.75
C ASN A 142 -5.96 -4.05 9.49
N ILE A 143 -4.90 -3.69 8.78
CA ILE A 143 -3.72 -3.04 9.37
C ILE A 143 -3.42 -1.74 8.64
N VAL A 144 -3.18 -0.65 9.39
CA VAL A 144 -2.88 0.66 8.83
C VAL A 144 -1.56 1.21 9.35
N PHE A 145 -0.63 1.48 8.44
CA PHE A 145 0.60 2.24 8.69
C PHE A 145 0.45 3.68 8.22
N HIS A 146 0.26 4.60 9.16
CA HIS A 146 0.24 6.04 8.87
C HIS A 146 1.62 6.67 9.03
N VAL A 147 2.38 6.77 7.93
CA VAL A 147 3.74 7.35 7.91
C VAL A 147 3.80 8.66 7.11
N ALA A 148 2.69 9.08 6.50
CA ALA A 148 2.62 10.35 5.80
C ALA A 148 2.67 11.54 6.77
N ALA A 149 3.69 12.39 6.64
CA ALA A 149 3.81 13.63 7.38
C ALA A 149 4.57 14.69 6.56
N THR A 150 4.26 15.96 6.81
CA THR A 150 5.06 17.11 6.38
C THR A 150 6.08 17.41 7.47
N ILE A 151 7.37 17.21 7.14
CA ILE A 151 8.51 17.49 8.04
C ILE A 151 9.21 18.83 7.73
N ASN A 152 8.60 19.66 6.90
CA ASN A 152 9.14 20.97 6.54
C ASN A 152 8.67 22.04 7.54
N PHE A 153 9.55 22.41 8.46
CA PHE A 153 9.29 23.41 9.50
C PHE A 153 9.20 24.85 8.99
N HIS A 154 9.52 25.10 7.71
CA HIS A 154 9.38 26.42 7.08
C HIS A 154 8.02 26.63 6.41
N GLN A 155 7.12 25.63 6.44
CA GLN A 155 5.76 25.82 5.93
C GLN A 155 4.88 26.57 6.94
N PRO A 156 3.86 27.30 6.45
CA PRO A 156 2.84 27.88 7.31
C PRO A 156 2.25 26.84 8.29
N LEU A 157 2.03 27.26 9.54
CA LEU A 157 1.58 26.37 10.62
C LEU A 157 0.25 25.68 10.28
N ASP A 158 -0.68 26.40 9.66
CA ASP A 158 -1.96 25.87 9.20
C ASP A 158 -1.79 24.71 8.21
N MET A 159 -0.82 24.78 7.29
CA MET A 159 -0.50 23.69 6.38
C MET A 159 0.08 22.48 7.11
N ILE A 160 0.97 22.70 8.08
CA ILE A 160 1.56 21.62 8.89
C ILE A 160 0.49 20.94 9.74
N VAL A 161 -0.38 21.72 10.40
CA VAL A 161 -1.51 21.21 11.18
C VAL A 161 -2.49 20.46 10.29
N ASN A 162 -2.77 20.95 9.08
CA ASN A 162 -3.66 20.26 8.16
C ASN A 162 -3.09 18.90 7.72
N ALA A 163 -1.80 18.82 7.43
CA ALA A 163 -1.15 17.57 7.03
C ALA A 163 -0.98 16.58 8.20
N ASN A 164 -0.46 17.04 9.33
CA ASN A 164 0.02 16.14 10.38
C ASN A 164 -1.00 15.89 11.49
N VAL A 165 -1.98 16.77 11.68
CA VAL A 165 -3.01 16.62 12.72
C VAL A 165 -4.33 16.23 12.08
N LYS A 166 -4.85 17.07 11.18
CA LYS A 166 -6.11 16.77 10.48
C LYS A 166 -5.97 15.55 9.56
N GLY A 167 -4.82 15.40 8.89
CA GLY A 167 -4.54 14.20 8.10
C GLY A 167 -4.58 12.90 8.90
N THR A 168 -4.00 12.90 10.10
CA THR A 168 -4.10 11.74 11.01
C THR A 168 -5.55 11.51 11.47
N ALA A 169 -6.30 12.57 11.79
CA ALA A 169 -7.71 12.44 12.14
C ALA A 169 -8.56 11.84 11.00
N ASN A 170 -8.28 12.23 9.75
CA ASN A 170 -8.96 11.67 8.57
C ASN A 170 -8.65 10.19 8.37
N ILE A 171 -7.40 9.76 8.59
CA ILE A 171 -7.04 8.33 8.55
C ILE A 171 -7.73 7.56 9.66
N ILE A 172 -7.77 8.10 10.89
CA ILE A 172 -8.51 7.46 12.00
C ILE A 172 -10.00 7.33 11.69
N LYS A 173 -10.61 8.31 11.00
CA LYS A 173 -12.01 8.22 10.55
C LYS A 173 -12.22 7.02 9.63
N LEU A 174 -11.35 6.84 8.63
CA LEU A 174 -11.38 5.66 7.76
C LEU A 174 -11.19 4.36 8.57
N CYS A 175 -10.22 4.32 9.51
CA CYS A 175 -9.96 3.13 10.32
C CYS A 175 -11.19 2.65 11.10
N LYS A 176 -12.09 3.56 11.51
CA LYS A 176 -13.33 3.22 12.23
C LYS A 176 -14.38 2.55 11.34
N GLU A 177 -14.23 2.59 10.02
CA GLU A 177 -15.16 2.01 9.05
C GLU A 177 -14.70 0.63 8.56
N LEU A 178 -13.45 0.24 8.82
CA LEU A 178 -12.87 -1.04 8.39
C LEU A 178 -13.54 -2.23 9.09
N LYS A 179 -13.69 -3.37 8.39
CA LYS A 179 -14.49 -4.52 8.85
C LYS A 179 -13.82 -5.49 9.84
N HIS A 180 -12.58 -5.23 10.26
CA HIS A 180 -11.74 -6.05 11.15
C HIS A 180 -11.13 -7.31 10.50
#